data_AF-A0A7K4CY33-F1
#
_entry.id   AF-A0A7K4CY33-F1
#
_cell.length_a   1.000
_cell.length_b   1.000
_cell.length_c   1.000
_cell.angle_alpha   90.00
_cell.angle_beta   90.00
_cell.angle_gamma   90.00
#
_symmetry.space_group_name_H-M   'P 1'
#
loop_
_entity.id
_entity.type
_entity.pdbx_description
1 polymer ?
#
loop_
_entity_poly.entity_id
_entity_poly.type
_entity_poly.pdbx_seq_one_letter_code
_entity_poly.pdbx_strand_id
1 'polypeptide(L)'
;MSEKKKGQPDDTWSKMENPMSILGKFSWLIALGAAIVNIVQGILIFNTVNYYNQMILAMPGLTTYYQALIASVTGSMVWYFICAGMTIVLIFVYVVRFSTKCAAKDWESLIADKLGGGFPKMWLMWILLAIFSYWGCVGVAIPVIMLTFVGPGKGRVFGKK
;
A
#
# COMPACT_ATOMS: atom_id res chain seq x y z
N MET A 1 -32.27 28.06 -2.74
CA MET A 1 -31.26 26.99 -2.94
C MET A 1 -30.19 27.58 -3.84
N SER A 2 -29.03 28.00 -3.32
CA SER A 2 -27.99 28.59 -4.16
C SER A 2 -27.24 27.48 -4.90
N GLU A 3 -27.18 27.57 -6.21
CA GLU A 3 -26.34 26.70 -7.03
C GLU A 3 -24.87 26.92 -6.64
N LYS A 4 -24.25 25.91 -6.03
CA LYS A 4 -22.80 25.89 -5.81
C LYS A 4 -22.11 25.94 -7.18
N LYS A 5 -21.31 26.98 -7.42
CA LYS A 5 -20.46 27.09 -8.62
C LYS A 5 -19.53 25.87 -8.73
N LYS A 6 -19.55 25.22 -9.90
CA LYS A 6 -18.61 24.15 -10.28
C LYS A 6 -17.17 24.60 -9.98
N GLY A 7 -16.52 23.97 -9.00
CA GLY A 7 -15.10 24.18 -8.70
C GLY A 7 -14.76 24.79 -7.32
N GLN A 8 -15.75 25.20 -6.51
CA GLN A 8 -15.45 25.56 -5.12
C GLN A 8 -15.25 24.29 -4.27
N PRO A 9 -14.15 24.18 -3.50
CA PRO A 9 -13.95 23.04 -2.61
C PRO A 9 -15.13 22.97 -1.65
N ASP A 10 -15.73 21.79 -1.54
CA ASP A 10 -16.81 21.56 -0.60
C ASP A 10 -16.30 21.88 0.82
N ASP A 11 -17.16 22.39 1.71
CA ASP A 11 -16.78 22.73 3.09
C ASP A 11 -16.09 21.52 3.79
N THR A 12 -16.51 20.31 3.40
CA THR A 12 -15.89 19.05 3.82
C THR A 12 -14.44 18.90 3.35
N TRP A 13 -14.10 19.22 2.09
CA TRP A 13 -12.73 19.07 1.60
C TRP A 13 -11.78 20.04 2.29
N SER A 14 -12.19 21.29 2.49
CA SER A 14 -11.39 22.30 3.19
C SER A 14 -10.94 21.81 4.58
N LYS A 15 -11.85 21.14 5.31
CA LYS A 15 -11.54 20.53 6.61
C LYS A 15 -10.62 19.31 6.52
N MET A 16 -10.75 18.52 5.46
CA MET A 16 -9.99 17.26 5.28
C MET A 16 -8.64 17.43 4.59
N GLU A 17 -8.40 18.55 3.90
CA GLU A 17 -7.20 18.76 3.09
C GLU A 17 -5.91 18.66 3.92
N ASN A 18 -5.86 19.32 5.09
CA ASN A 18 -4.69 19.29 5.96
C ASN A 18 -4.39 17.89 6.49
N PRO A 19 -5.35 17.14 7.07
CA PRO A 19 -5.14 15.73 7.41
C PRO A 19 -4.64 14.87 6.25
N MET A 20 -5.21 15.05 5.05
CA MET A 20 -4.82 14.26 3.87
C MET A 20 -3.41 14.62 3.40
N SER A 21 -3.02 15.89 3.48
CA SER A 21 -1.67 16.34 3.15
C SER A 21 -0.65 15.76 4.11
N ILE A 22 -0.93 15.78 5.42
CA ILE A 22 -0.06 15.19 6.45
C ILE A 22 0.08 13.69 6.23
N LEU A 23 -1.04 12.97 6.09
CA LEU A 23 -1.04 11.53 5.91
C LEU A 23 -0.31 11.12 4.61
N GLY A 24 -0.59 11.80 3.51
CA GLY A 24 0.08 11.58 2.23
C GLY A 24 1.58 11.91 2.29
N LYS A 25 1.97 12.99 2.97
CA LYS A 25 3.37 13.37 3.17
C LYS A 25 4.16 12.26 3.88
N PHE A 26 3.57 11.59 4.87
CA PHE A 26 4.24 10.53 5.61
C PHE A 26 3.97 9.11 5.06
N SER A 27 3.29 8.99 3.91
CA SER A 27 2.96 7.69 3.31
C SER A 27 4.18 6.80 3.03
N TRP A 28 5.32 7.39 2.65
CA TRP A 28 6.54 6.63 2.40
C TRP A 28 7.13 6.03 3.68
N LEU A 29 7.03 6.70 4.83
CA LEU A 29 7.45 6.14 6.13
C LEU A 29 6.58 4.96 6.53
N ILE A 30 5.27 5.09 6.32
CA ILE A 30 4.30 4.01 6.60
C ILE A 30 4.60 2.78 5.74
N ALA A 31 4.83 2.98 4.43
CA ALA A 31 5.20 1.91 3.52
C ALA A 31 6.57 1.29 3.88
N LEU A 32 7.55 2.11 4.26
CA LEU A 32 8.88 1.62 4.67
C LEU A 32 8.79 0.78 5.95
N GLY A 33 8.01 1.25 6.94
CA GLY A 33 7.75 0.48 8.16
C GLY A 33 7.12 -0.88 7.86
N ALA A 34 6.16 -0.93 6.93
CA ALA A 34 5.56 -2.19 6.50
C ALA A 34 6.55 -3.12 5.79
N ALA A 35 7.46 -2.58 4.95
CA ALA A 35 8.52 -3.37 4.34
C ALA A 35 9.45 -3.98 5.39
N ILE A 36 9.83 -3.22 6.43
CA ILE A 36 10.65 -3.71 7.55
C ILE A 36 9.91 -4.83 8.31
N VAL A 37 8.62 -4.64 8.61
CA VAL A 37 7.81 -5.67 9.28
C VAL A 37 7.77 -6.96 8.45
N ASN A 38 7.61 -6.88 7.13
CA ASN A 38 7.66 -8.04 6.25
C ASN A 38 9.01 -8.76 6.29
N ILE A 39 10.13 -8.03 6.31
CA ILE A 39 11.48 -8.61 6.46
C ILE A 39 11.59 -9.36 7.79
N VAL A 40 11.16 -8.73 8.90
CA VAL A 40 11.21 -9.35 10.23
C VAL A 40 10.35 -10.61 10.27
N GLN A 41 9.13 -10.58 9.70
CA GLN A 41 8.27 -11.77 9.62
C GLN A 41 8.93 -12.89 8.80
N GLY A 42 9.55 -12.58 7.65
CA GLY A 42 10.31 -13.55 6.86
C GLY A 42 11.43 -14.23 7.68
N ILE A 43 12.18 -13.45 8.48
CA ILE A 43 13.24 -13.98 9.35
C ILE A 43 12.68 -14.88 10.47
N LEU A 44 11.59 -14.47 11.12
CA LEU A 44 10.95 -15.28 12.16
C LEU A 44 10.45 -16.62 11.61
N ILE A 45 9.86 -16.60 10.41
CA ILE A 45 9.37 -17.80 9.72
C ILE A 45 10.55 -18.71 9.31
N PHE A 46 11.68 -18.15 8.87
CA PHE A 46 12.89 -18.93 8.62
C PHE A 46 13.34 -19.72 9.86
N ASN A 47 13.30 -19.09 11.05
CA ASN A 47 13.61 -19.77 12.30
C ASN A 47 12.61 -20.90 12.61
N THR A 48 11.33 -20.71 12.28
CA THR A 48 10.30 -21.77 12.39
C THR A 48 10.59 -22.94 11.46
N VAL A 49 11.03 -22.70 10.23
CA VAL A 49 11.45 -23.77 9.30
C VAL A 49 12.62 -24.57 9.89
N ASN A 50 13.63 -23.89 10.43
CA ASN A 50 14.76 -24.55 11.08
C ASN A 50 14.32 -25.40 12.27
N TYR A 51 13.39 -24.89 13.08
CA TYR A 51 12.82 -25.64 14.19
C TYR A 51 12.11 -26.93 13.73
N TYR A 52 11.30 -26.87 12.66
CA TYR A 52 10.63 -28.07 12.12
C TYR A 52 11.61 -29.08 11.54
N ASN A 53 12.71 -28.64 10.91
CA ASN A 53 13.76 -29.54 10.46
C ASN A 53 14.37 -30.34 11.63
N GLN A 54 14.57 -29.71 12.80
CA GLN A 54 15.05 -30.42 13.99
C GLN A 54 14.02 -31.42 14.55
N MET A 55 12.72 -31.10 14.47
CA MET A 55 11.66 -32.02 14.91
C MET A 55 11.59 -33.30 14.07
N ILE A 56 11.89 -33.23 12.76
CA ILE A 56 11.96 -34.43 11.91
C ILE A 56 13.02 -35.41 12.41
N LEU A 57 14.18 -34.90 12.82
CA LEU A 57 15.28 -35.73 13.35
C LEU A 57 14.93 -36.34 14.71
N ALA A 58 14.19 -35.60 15.54
CA ALA A 58 13.78 -36.06 16.87
C ALA A 58 12.60 -37.04 16.85
N MET A 59 11.72 -36.95 15.85
CA MET A 59 10.47 -37.72 15.77
C MET A 59 10.25 -38.32 14.36
N PRO A 60 10.97 -39.41 13.99
CA PRO A 60 10.93 -39.97 12.63
C PRO A 60 9.52 -40.40 12.19
N GLY A 61 8.68 -40.84 13.13
CA GLY A 61 7.29 -41.25 12.86
C GLY A 61 6.36 -40.13 12.39
N LEU A 62 6.77 -38.86 12.53
CA LEU A 62 5.98 -37.68 12.12
C LEU A 62 6.59 -36.95 10.91
N THR A 63 7.57 -37.56 10.22
CA THR A 63 8.33 -36.92 9.14
C THR A 63 7.43 -36.34 8.06
N THR A 64 6.46 -37.10 7.55
CA THR A 64 5.56 -36.65 6.47
C THR A 64 4.74 -35.41 6.87
N TYR A 65 4.29 -35.36 8.12
CA TYR A 65 3.53 -34.21 8.65
C TYR A 65 4.40 -32.94 8.69
N TYR A 66 5.60 -33.03 9.27
CA TYR A 66 6.52 -31.89 9.35
C TYR A 66 7.05 -31.45 7.99
N GLN A 67 7.24 -32.37 7.04
CA GLN A 67 7.62 -32.02 5.66
C GLN A 67 6.54 -31.18 4.96
N ALA A 68 5.26 -31.52 5.11
CA ALA A 68 4.17 -30.72 4.57
C ALA A 68 4.11 -29.32 5.20
N LEU A 69 4.32 -29.21 6.52
CA LEU A 69 4.41 -27.93 7.21
C LEU A 69 5.59 -27.08 6.72
N ILE A 70 6.78 -27.67 6.59
CA ILE A 70 7.97 -26.97 6.09
C ILE A 70 7.72 -26.38 4.71
N ALA A 71 7.11 -27.14 3.80
CA ALA A 71 6.81 -26.64 2.46
C ALA A 71 5.88 -25.40 2.49
N SER A 72 4.80 -25.46 3.27
CA SER A 72 3.83 -24.35 3.43
C SER A 72 4.47 -23.10 4.06
N VAL A 73 5.25 -23.31 5.13
CA VAL A 73 5.89 -22.22 5.88
C VAL A 73 7.03 -21.61 5.07
N THR A 74 7.77 -22.39 4.29
CA THR A 74 8.78 -21.90 3.34
C THR A 74 8.14 -21.04 2.25
N GLY A 75 6.99 -21.45 1.72
CA GLY A 75 6.23 -20.63 0.75
C GLY A 75 5.86 -19.27 1.33
N SER A 76 5.37 -19.24 2.58
CA SER A 76 5.06 -18.00 3.29
C SER A 76 6.32 -17.13 3.48
N MET A 77 7.44 -17.72 3.89
CA MET A 77 8.72 -17.02 4.06
C MET A 77 9.14 -16.30 2.77
N VAL A 78 9.14 -17.00 1.64
CA VAL A 78 9.50 -16.45 0.33
C VAL A 78 8.56 -15.31 -0.04
N TRP A 79 7.26 -15.49 0.19
CA TRP A 79 6.25 -14.46 -0.07
C TRP A 79 6.53 -13.16 0.71
N TYR A 80 6.89 -13.24 2.00
CA TYR A 80 7.22 -12.06 2.80
C TYR A 80 8.43 -11.28 2.27
N PHE A 81 9.47 -11.96 1.81
CA PHE A 81 10.62 -11.29 1.20
C PHE A 81 10.28 -10.64 -0.14
N ILE A 82 9.47 -11.30 -0.98
CA ILE A 82 8.96 -10.71 -2.22
C ILE A 82 8.13 -9.46 -1.90
N CYS A 83 7.21 -9.54 -0.95
CA CYS A 83 6.39 -8.44 -0.49
C CYS A 83 7.24 -7.25 0.01
N ALA A 84 8.27 -7.51 0.82
CA ALA A 84 9.20 -6.48 1.26
C ALA A 84 9.95 -5.82 0.09
N GLY A 85 10.54 -6.61 -0.80
CA GLY A 85 11.27 -6.10 -1.97
C GLY A 85 10.37 -5.27 -2.90
N MET A 86 9.20 -5.79 -3.24
CA MET A 86 8.22 -5.08 -4.07
C MET A 86 7.71 -3.80 -3.41
N THR A 87 7.48 -3.81 -2.11
CA THR A 87 7.09 -2.59 -1.37
C THR A 87 8.18 -1.53 -1.47
N ILE A 88 9.46 -1.90 -1.28
CA ILE A 88 10.59 -0.97 -1.42
C ILE A 88 10.64 -0.38 -2.83
N VAL A 89 10.49 -1.21 -3.87
CA VAL A 89 10.43 -0.74 -5.26
C VAL A 89 9.28 0.25 -5.47
N LEU A 90 8.08 -0.07 -4.98
CA LEU A 90 6.91 0.82 -5.10
C LEU A 90 7.10 2.14 -4.36
N ILE A 91 7.82 2.14 -3.23
CA ILE A 91 8.16 3.37 -2.50
C ILE A 91 8.92 4.33 -3.42
N PHE A 92 10.00 3.85 -4.05
CA PHE A 92 10.83 4.68 -4.92
C PHE A 92 10.16 5.05 -6.24
N VAL A 93 9.43 4.10 -6.85
CA VAL A 93 8.77 4.33 -8.15
C VAL A 93 7.60 5.30 -8.04
N TYR A 94 6.86 5.27 -6.91
CA TYR A 94 5.61 6.01 -6.80
C TYR A 94 5.41 6.73 -5.46
N VAL A 95 5.57 6.06 -4.32
CA VAL A 95 5.12 6.63 -3.03
C VAL A 95 5.88 7.91 -2.66
N VAL A 96 7.18 8.01 -2.99
CA VAL A 96 7.95 9.24 -2.78
C VAL A 96 7.36 10.38 -3.60
N ARG A 97 7.10 10.17 -4.89
CA ARG A 97 6.46 11.18 -5.74
C ARG A 97 5.08 11.55 -5.23
N PHE A 98 4.27 10.56 -4.87
CA PHE A 98 2.95 10.78 -4.28
C PHE A 98 3.02 11.63 -3.00
N SER A 99 3.92 11.28 -2.08
CA SER A 99 4.17 12.01 -0.83
C SER A 99 4.54 13.47 -1.08
N THR A 100 5.45 13.75 -2.03
CA THR A 100 5.84 15.13 -2.37
C THR A 100 4.67 15.93 -2.93
N LYS A 101 3.82 15.33 -3.76
CA LYS A 101 2.62 15.97 -4.30
C LYS A 101 1.57 16.24 -3.23
N CYS A 102 1.34 15.31 -2.31
CA CYS A 102 0.45 15.53 -1.16
C CYS A 102 0.97 16.64 -0.23
N ALA A 103 2.28 16.68 0.03
CA ALA A 103 2.90 17.72 0.84
C ALA A 103 2.77 19.12 0.18
N ALA A 104 2.88 19.18 -1.14
CA ALA A 104 2.66 20.40 -1.91
C ALA A 104 1.17 20.74 -2.13
N LYS A 105 0.24 19.88 -1.66
CA LYS A 105 -1.21 19.96 -1.94
C LYS A 105 -1.54 20.05 -3.44
N ASP A 106 -0.70 19.46 -4.28
CA ASP A 106 -0.88 19.43 -5.74
C ASP A 106 -1.81 18.27 -6.14
N TRP A 107 -3.07 18.41 -5.73
CA TRP A 107 -4.11 17.40 -5.92
C TRP A 107 -4.46 17.19 -7.39
N GLU A 108 -4.47 18.28 -8.17
CA GLU A 108 -4.76 18.24 -9.61
C GLU A 108 -3.73 17.39 -10.35
N SER A 109 -2.43 17.50 -10.03
CA SER A 109 -1.41 16.64 -10.62
C SER A 109 -1.64 15.16 -10.31
N LEU A 110 -2.15 14.82 -9.12
CA LEU A 110 -2.44 13.43 -8.74
C LEU A 110 -3.67 12.87 -9.46
N ILE A 111 -4.70 13.70 -9.65
CA ILE A 111 -5.94 13.33 -10.35
C ILE A 111 -5.70 13.22 -11.87
N ALA A 112 -4.84 14.08 -12.41
CA ALA A 112 -4.48 14.09 -13.83
C ALA A 112 -3.54 12.94 -14.22
N ASP A 113 -2.80 12.36 -13.27
CA ASP A 113 -1.89 11.24 -13.52
C ASP A 113 -2.68 9.95 -13.79
N LYS A 114 -2.93 9.69 -15.08
CA LYS A 114 -3.69 8.55 -15.58
C LYS A 114 -2.81 7.63 -16.43
N LEU A 115 -3.08 6.34 -16.35
CA LEU A 115 -2.53 5.34 -17.25
C LEU A 115 -3.26 5.37 -18.60
N GLY A 116 -2.69 4.71 -19.60
CA GLY A 116 -3.39 4.48 -20.87
C GLY A 116 -4.79 3.90 -20.62
N GLY A 117 -5.81 4.48 -21.24
CA GLY A 117 -7.23 4.13 -21.00
C GLY A 117 -7.93 4.93 -19.90
N GLY A 118 -7.26 5.92 -19.28
CA GLY A 118 -7.90 6.86 -18.36
C GLY A 118 -8.04 6.37 -16.92
N PHE A 119 -7.48 5.21 -16.59
CA PHE A 119 -7.44 4.70 -15.22
C PHE A 119 -6.46 5.51 -14.36
N PRO A 120 -6.84 6.01 -13.17
CA PRO A 120 -5.96 6.81 -12.34
C PRO A 120 -4.79 5.99 -11.81
N LYS A 121 -3.56 6.46 -12.02
CA LYS A 121 -2.35 5.75 -11.58
C LYS A 121 -2.33 5.53 -10.07
N MET A 122 -2.88 6.48 -9.31
CA MET A 122 -2.96 6.40 -7.85
C MET A 122 -3.76 5.20 -7.32
N TRP A 123 -4.80 4.77 -8.05
CA TRP A 123 -5.58 3.57 -7.70
C TRP A 123 -4.80 2.29 -7.96
N LEU A 124 -4.09 2.21 -9.09
CA LEU A 124 -3.25 1.04 -9.40
C LEU A 124 -2.18 0.88 -8.32
N MET A 125 -1.51 1.98 -7.98
CA MET A 125 -0.41 1.96 -7.02
C MET A 125 -0.89 1.62 -5.61
N TRP A 126 -2.08 2.08 -5.23
CA TRP A 126 -2.72 1.64 -3.99
C TRP A 126 -3.01 0.14 -3.99
N ILE A 127 -3.59 -0.42 -5.05
CA ILE A 127 -3.87 -1.86 -5.16
C ILE A 127 -2.58 -2.68 -5.06
N LEU A 128 -1.53 -2.28 -5.78
CA LEU A 128 -0.22 -2.94 -5.71
C LEU A 128 0.36 -2.88 -4.30
N LEU A 129 0.29 -1.73 -3.62
CA LEU A 129 0.71 -1.63 -2.22
C LEU A 129 -0.15 -2.48 -1.29
N ALA A 130 -1.45 -2.62 -1.53
CA ALA A 130 -2.31 -3.48 -0.71
C ALA A 130 -1.90 -4.96 -0.84
N ILE A 131 -1.55 -5.40 -2.05
CA ILE A 131 -1.08 -6.78 -2.31
C ILE A 131 0.26 -7.05 -1.64
N PHE A 132 1.23 -6.14 -1.77
CA PHE A 132 2.62 -6.39 -1.34
C PHE A 132 2.99 -5.87 0.05
N SER A 133 2.20 -4.94 0.62
CA SER A 133 2.55 -4.24 1.86
C SER A 133 1.52 -4.43 2.98
N TYR A 134 0.36 -5.02 2.68
CA TYR A 134 -0.78 -5.26 3.58
C TYR A 134 -1.25 -3.98 4.30
N TRP A 135 -0.55 -3.53 5.34
CA TRP A 135 -0.81 -2.29 6.07
C TRP A 135 -0.10 -1.05 5.50
N GLY A 136 1.01 -1.21 4.76
CA GLY A 136 1.78 -0.07 4.28
C GLY A 136 1.08 0.77 3.21
N CYS A 137 -0.05 0.29 2.70
CA CYS A 137 -0.85 1.03 1.73
C CYS A 137 -1.71 2.14 2.37
N VAL A 138 -1.94 2.14 3.68
CA VAL A 138 -2.92 3.04 4.34
C VAL A 138 -2.62 4.53 4.09
N GLY A 139 -1.34 4.91 4.11
CA GLY A 139 -0.90 6.28 3.84
C GLY A 139 -1.20 6.77 2.41
N VAL A 140 -1.43 5.83 1.47
CA VAL A 140 -1.82 6.12 0.08
C VAL A 140 -3.32 5.91 -0.11
N ALA A 141 -3.88 4.85 0.47
CA ALA A 141 -5.27 4.45 0.35
C ALA A 141 -6.22 5.57 0.76
N ILE A 142 -6.02 6.11 1.96
CA ILE A 142 -6.93 7.09 2.54
C ILE A 142 -6.96 8.37 1.68
N PRO A 143 -5.82 9.01 1.34
CA PRO A 143 -5.88 10.18 0.47
C PRO A 143 -6.45 9.87 -0.93
N VAL A 144 -6.18 8.70 -1.51
CA VAL A 144 -6.74 8.31 -2.82
C VAL A 144 -8.27 8.19 -2.78
N ILE A 145 -8.81 7.52 -1.76
CA ILE A 145 -10.26 7.40 -1.56
C ILE A 145 -10.87 8.78 -1.35
N MET A 146 -10.27 9.60 -0.47
CA MET A 146 -10.76 10.94 -0.18
C MET A 146 -10.74 11.85 -1.40
N LEU A 147 -9.66 11.84 -2.19
CA LEU A 147 -9.57 12.59 -3.45
C LEU A 147 -10.61 12.16 -4.48
N THR A 148 -10.98 10.89 -4.48
CA THR A 148 -11.94 10.32 -5.44
C THR A 148 -13.38 10.69 -5.10
N PHE A 149 -13.76 10.68 -3.83
CA PHE A 149 -15.16 10.84 -3.41
C PHE A 149 -15.49 12.22 -2.83
N VAL A 150 -14.54 12.87 -2.17
CA VAL A 150 -14.75 14.10 -1.37
C VAL A 150 -13.87 15.25 -1.86
N GLY A 151 -12.78 14.95 -2.55
CA GLY A 151 -11.80 15.95 -2.97
C GLY A 151 -12.19 16.77 -4.19
N PRO A 152 -11.30 17.70 -4.59
CA PRO A 152 -11.52 18.58 -5.74
C PRO A 152 -11.72 17.79 -7.04
N GLY A 153 -11.22 16.55 -7.10
CA GLY A 153 -11.34 15.63 -8.23
C GLY A 153 -12.66 14.88 -8.35
N LYS A 154 -13.66 15.13 -7.48
CA LYS A 154 -14.93 14.41 -7.49
C LYS A 154 -15.53 14.35 -8.91
N GLY A 155 -15.76 13.13 -9.41
CA GLY A 155 -16.24 12.87 -10.77
C GLY A 155 -15.17 12.88 -11.89
N ARG A 156 -14.08 13.64 -11.72
CA ARG A 156 -13.01 13.78 -12.74
C ARG A 156 -12.01 12.63 -12.76
N VAL A 157 -11.85 11.94 -11.63
CA VAL A 157 -10.91 10.82 -11.46
C VAL A 157 -11.14 9.75 -12.52
N PHE A 158 -12.38 9.31 -12.74
CA PHE A 158 -12.72 8.27 -13.72
C PHE A 158 -13.22 8.80 -15.07
N GLY A 159 -12.95 10.07 -15.41
CA GLY A 159 -13.23 10.61 -16.74
C GLY A 159 -14.70 10.93 -17.03
N LYS A 160 -15.57 11.03 -16.02
CA LYS A 160 -16.89 11.66 -16.22
C LYS A 160 -16.71 13.18 -16.23
N LYS A 161 -16.95 13.80 -17.39
CA LYS A 161 -17.05 15.25 -17.56
C LYS A 161 -18.25 15.81 -16.81
#